data_AF-A0A6C7ECG5-F1
#
_entry.id   AF-A0A6C7ECG5-F1
#
_cell.length_a   1.000
_cell.length_b   1.000
_cell.length_c   1.000
_cell.angle_alpha   90.00
_cell.angle_beta   90.00
_cell.angle_gamma   90.00
#
_symmetry.space_group_name_H-M   'P 1'
#
loop_
_entity.id
_entity.type
_entity.pdbx_description
1 polymer ?
#
loop_
_entity_poly.entity_id
_entity_poly.type
_entity_poly.pdbx_seq_one_letter_code
_entity_poly.pdbx_strand_id
1 'polypeptide(L)'
;MMASVLQRHSVARRAARFALAIGATAIAAGCGGSEQPIFVDDVVEPATTTTTILVVPATTAAPPVVEPVEIARAWSPENATAEIIGTGAASTDAVTVDDVLVTPESFTVDADGVFTVRVTIADEGAHTVCVRDVCSRVYTLAPDAETSAEVEAKIAEARPLAAAIFDGEALFPEWSIEVAGPFSGTGGSTDVDSKTITVYANRGRTVDEYVVTILHEWGHVVDAERMTADERVAYLEARGVDPATPWRSPGTHRLDTWGDQPSEDFAEVLVALWTADTETPHIPRTLVDAGAPDQALFDQVTALVTD
;
A
#
# COMPACT_ATOMS: atom_id res chain seq x y z
N MET A 1 0.90 15.99 38.53
CA MET A 1 0.84 17.42 38.10
C MET A 1 2.22 18.07 37.99
N MET A 2 3.23 17.41 37.42
CA MET A 2 4.56 18.01 37.18
C MET A 2 5.12 17.77 35.75
N ALA A 3 4.41 17.04 34.88
CA ALA A 3 4.81 16.84 33.48
C ALA A 3 4.46 18.02 32.55
N SER A 4 3.50 18.88 32.93
CA SER A 4 2.96 19.94 32.06
C SER A 4 3.90 21.15 31.83
N VAL A 5 4.95 21.31 32.65
CA VAL A 5 5.81 22.51 32.60
C VAL A 5 7.03 22.32 31.70
N LEU A 6 7.52 21.09 31.52
CA LEU A 6 8.69 20.83 30.65
C LEU A 6 8.34 20.85 29.15
N GLN A 7 7.09 20.55 28.79
CA GLN A 7 6.62 20.59 27.40
C GLN A 7 6.42 22.03 26.89
N ARG A 8 5.97 22.96 27.76
CA ARG A 8 5.81 24.38 27.42
C ARG A 8 7.13 25.13 27.22
N HIS A 9 8.25 24.61 27.74
CA HIS A 9 9.56 25.25 27.59
C HIS A 9 10.33 24.82 26.35
N SER A 10 9.92 23.75 25.66
CA SER A 10 10.51 23.38 24.36
C SER A 10 9.92 24.22 23.23
N VAL A 11 8.62 24.51 23.24
CA VAL A 11 7.92 25.25 22.16
C VAL A 11 8.42 26.69 22.00
N ALA A 12 8.66 27.42 23.09
CA ALA A 12 9.04 28.85 23.03
C ALA A 12 10.48 29.13 22.54
N ARG A 13 11.36 28.14 22.45
CA ARG A 13 12.75 28.31 21.95
C ARG A 13 12.93 27.97 20.47
N ARG A 14 11.86 27.55 19.79
CA ARG A 14 11.90 26.92 18.44
C ARG A 14 11.61 27.89 17.27
N ALA A 15 11.09 29.09 17.55
CA ALA A 15 10.59 30.03 16.53
C ALA A 15 11.64 30.87 15.75
N ALA A 16 12.94 30.57 15.80
CA ALA A 16 13.99 31.51 15.35
C ALA A 16 14.78 31.11 14.08
N ARG A 17 14.48 29.99 13.40
CA ARG A 17 15.34 29.49 12.29
C ARG A 17 14.69 29.29 10.92
N PHE A 18 13.40 29.58 10.74
CA PHE A 18 12.66 29.15 9.55
C PHE A 18 12.81 30.01 8.28
N ALA A 19 13.79 30.91 8.18
CA ALA A 19 13.83 31.92 7.12
C ALA A 19 14.64 31.57 5.86
N LEU A 20 15.15 30.35 5.66
CA LEU A 20 16.08 30.11 4.55
C LEU A 20 16.11 28.67 4.00
N ALA A 21 15.12 28.27 3.20
CA ALA A 21 15.28 27.36 2.05
C ALA A 21 13.92 26.95 1.45
N ILE A 22 13.38 27.70 0.48
CA ILE A 22 12.39 27.15 -0.46
C ILE A 22 12.76 27.60 -1.87
N GLY A 23 13.47 26.73 -2.58
CA GLY A 23 13.59 26.76 -4.03
C GLY A 23 12.67 25.70 -4.62
N ALA A 24 11.51 26.14 -5.14
CA ALA A 24 10.50 25.25 -5.71
C ALA A 24 11.05 24.49 -6.93
N THR A 25 11.10 23.16 -6.85
CA THR A 25 11.24 22.28 -8.02
C THR A 25 10.09 21.29 -7.99
N ALA A 26 9.05 21.54 -8.80
CA ALA A 26 7.95 20.60 -9.00
C ALA A 26 8.39 19.52 -10.01
N ILE A 27 8.41 18.26 -9.59
CA ILE A 27 8.57 17.11 -10.48
C ILE A 27 7.21 16.41 -10.57
N ALA A 28 6.57 16.51 -11.73
CA ALA A 28 5.36 15.78 -12.05
C ALA A 28 5.74 14.39 -12.59
N ALA A 29 5.41 13.33 -11.85
CA ALA A 29 5.49 11.95 -12.33
C ALA A 29 4.15 11.58 -12.99
N GLY A 30 4.16 11.41 -14.31
CA GLY A 30 3.01 10.96 -15.09
C GLY A 30 2.96 9.45 -15.18
N CYS A 31 1.83 8.84 -14.80
CA CYS A 31 1.51 7.44 -15.09
C CYS A 31 0.58 7.37 -16.31
N GLY A 32 1.08 6.79 -17.39
CA GLY A 32 0.37 6.60 -18.66
C GLY A 32 -0.64 5.46 -18.60
N GLY A 33 -1.80 5.65 -19.24
CA GLY A 33 -2.82 4.63 -19.44
C GLY A 33 -2.51 3.72 -20.63
N SER A 34 -2.97 2.47 -20.55
CA SER A 34 -2.96 1.52 -21.66
C SER A 34 -4.38 1.16 -22.09
N GLU A 35 -4.63 1.30 -23.39
CA GLU A 35 -5.85 0.96 -24.12
C GLU A 35 -6.06 -0.56 -24.21
N GLN A 36 -7.32 -1.00 -24.29
CA GLN A 36 -7.69 -2.40 -24.56
C GLN A 36 -7.96 -2.63 -26.06
N PRO A 37 -7.59 -3.79 -26.64
CA PRO A 37 -7.97 -4.14 -28.00
C PRO A 37 -9.28 -4.93 -28.06
N ILE A 38 -10.02 -4.64 -29.14
CA ILE A 38 -11.26 -5.28 -29.59
C ILE A 38 -10.90 -6.57 -30.36
N PHE A 39 -11.55 -7.70 -30.04
CA PHE A 39 -11.48 -8.94 -30.82
C PHE A 39 -12.64 -9.03 -31.82
N VAL A 40 -12.32 -9.45 -33.05
CA VAL A 40 -13.25 -9.73 -34.16
C VAL A 40 -13.25 -11.24 -34.41
N ASP A 41 -14.42 -11.86 -34.39
CA ASP A 41 -14.64 -13.27 -34.74
C ASP A 41 -14.62 -13.46 -36.27
N ASP A 42 -13.84 -14.43 -36.75
CA ASP A 42 -13.95 -15.01 -38.10
C ASP A 42 -14.21 -16.52 -38.01
N VAL A 43 -15.39 -16.93 -38.46
CA VAL A 43 -15.85 -18.33 -38.53
C VAL A 43 -15.46 -18.91 -39.90
N VAL A 44 -14.62 -19.95 -39.91
CA VAL A 44 -14.31 -20.74 -41.11
C VAL A 44 -14.88 -22.16 -40.92
N GLU A 45 -15.81 -22.56 -41.78
CA GLU A 45 -16.30 -23.95 -41.83
C GLU A 45 -15.29 -24.88 -42.54
N PRO A 46 -15.01 -26.09 -41.99
CA PRO A 46 -14.20 -27.08 -42.69
C PRO A 46 -15.05 -28.07 -43.52
N ALA A 47 -14.52 -28.43 -44.69
CA ALA A 47 -15.09 -29.39 -45.61
C ALA A 47 -14.97 -30.84 -45.12
N THR A 48 -16.03 -31.64 -45.33
CA THR A 48 -16.13 -33.04 -44.91
C THR A 48 -15.48 -33.97 -45.94
N THR A 49 -14.52 -34.81 -45.52
CA THR A 49 -13.96 -35.91 -46.34
C THR A 49 -14.24 -37.25 -45.66
N THR A 50 -14.93 -38.15 -46.36
CA THR A 50 -15.29 -39.48 -45.84
C THR A 50 -14.18 -40.48 -46.19
N THR A 51 -13.50 -41.00 -45.17
CA THR A 51 -12.54 -42.12 -45.29
C THR A 51 -13.10 -43.35 -44.60
N THR A 52 -13.20 -44.47 -45.31
CA THR A 52 -13.63 -45.76 -44.75
C THR A 52 -12.43 -46.51 -44.18
N ILE A 53 -12.37 -46.67 -42.85
CA ILE A 53 -11.31 -47.40 -42.14
C ILE A 53 -11.82 -48.79 -41.71
N LEU A 54 -11.00 -49.81 -41.95
CA LEU A 54 -11.22 -51.19 -41.54
C LEU A 54 -10.95 -51.34 -40.02
N VAL A 55 -11.97 -51.72 -39.25
CA VAL A 55 -11.86 -51.85 -37.78
C VAL A 55 -11.39 -53.26 -37.40
N VAL A 56 -10.21 -53.33 -36.77
CA VAL A 56 -9.73 -54.51 -36.03
C VAL A 56 -10.25 -54.39 -34.59
N PRO A 57 -10.80 -55.44 -33.95
CA PRO A 57 -11.29 -55.36 -32.58
C PRO A 57 -10.12 -55.20 -31.62
N ALA A 58 -9.86 -53.96 -31.21
CA ALA A 58 -8.93 -53.65 -30.13
C ALA A 58 -9.53 -54.11 -28.80
N THR A 59 -8.72 -54.80 -27.99
CA THR A 59 -9.03 -55.07 -26.59
C THR A 59 -9.04 -53.73 -25.86
N THR A 60 -10.21 -53.09 -25.76
CA THR A 60 -10.41 -51.80 -25.11
C THR A 60 -10.29 -51.99 -23.59
N ALA A 61 -9.07 -51.90 -23.07
CA ALA A 61 -8.91 -51.42 -21.71
C ALA A 61 -9.63 -50.08 -21.63
N ALA A 62 -10.56 -49.93 -20.68
CA ALA A 62 -11.19 -48.65 -20.44
C ALA A 62 -10.08 -47.60 -20.28
N PRO A 63 -10.18 -46.43 -20.96
CA PRO A 63 -9.19 -45.39 -20.77
C PRO A 63 -9.09 -45.10 -19.27
N PRO A 64 -7.87 -44.92 -18.74
CA PRO A 64 -7.71 -44.54 -17.34
C PRO A 64 -8.57 -43.30 -17.08
N VAL A 65 -9.38 -43.35 -16.02
CA VAL A 65 -10.15 -42.18 -15.58
C VAL A 65 -9.12 -41.15 -15.13
N VAL A 66 -8.95 -40.10 -15.91
CA VAL A 66 -8.10 -38.97 -15.55
C VAL A 66 -8.95 -38.08 -14.65
N GLU A 67 -8.61 -38.05 -13.36
CA GLU A 67 -9.22 -37.11 -12.42
C GLU A 67 -8.97 -35.67 -12.93
N PRO A 68 -9.98 -34.79 -12.89
CA PRO A 68 -9.81 -33.40 -13.28
C PRO A 68 -8.85 -32.69 -12.32
N VAL A 69 -7.95 -31.87 -12.87
CA VAL A 69 -7.10 -30.99 -12.06
C VAL A 69 -7.95 -29.84 -11.55
N GLU A 70 -7.81 -29.48 -10.28
CA GLU A 70 -8.43 -28.29 -9.70
C GLU A 70 -7.40 -27.52 -8.87
N ILE A 71 -7.31 -26.20 -9.05
CA ILE A 71 -6.48 -25.33 -8.20
C ILE A 71 -7.34 -24.82 -7.04
N ALA A 72 -6.98 -25.20 -5.82
CA ALA A 72 -7.64 -24.73 -4.60
C ALA A 72 -7.08 -23.38 -4.14
N ARG A 73 -5.76 -23.15 -4.31
CA ARG A 73 -5.09 -21.93 -3.87
C ARG A 73 -3.84 -21.66 -4.71
N ALA A 74 -3.58 -20.38 -4.98
CA ALA A 74 -2.31 -19.91 -5.52
C ALA A 74 -1.91 -18.59 -4.85
N TRP A 75 -0.63 -18.45 -4.48
CA TRP A 75 -0.09 -17.22 -3.86
C TRP A 75 1.43 -17.15 -4.00
N SER A 76 2.03 -16.04 -3.57
CA SER A 76 3.49 -15.88 -3.47
C SER A 76 3.90 -15.88 -1.99
N PRO A 77 4.46 -16.99 -1.45
CA PRO A 77 4.88 -17.04 -0.05
C PRO A 77 6.18 -16.27 0.21
N GLU A 78 7.02 -16.14 -0.81
CA GLU A 78 8.36 -15.59 -0.77
C GLU A 78 8.60 -14.81 -2.07
N ASN A 79 9.59 -13.90 -2.04
CA ASN A 79 10.02 -13.19 -3.24
C ASN A 79 10.35 -14.18 -4.37
N ALA A 80 10.02 -13.76 -5.58
CA ALA A 80 10.25 -14.52 -6.79
C ALA A 80 9.72 -15.96 -6.76
N THR A 81 8.75 -16.27 -5.91
CA THR A 81 8.23 -17.62 -5.73
C THR A 81 6.71 -17.61 -5.79
N ALA A 82 6.14 -18.54 -6.56
CA ALA A 82 4.72 -18.85 -6.51
C ALA A 82 4.51 -20.27 -6.00
N GLU A 83 3.50 -20.44 -5.15
CA GLU A 83 3.06 -21.73 -4.62
C GLU A 83 1.60 -21.97 -5.00
N ILE A 84 1.33 -23.18 -5.52
CA ILE A 84 0.00 -23.64 -5.93
C ILE A 84 -0.34 -24.91 -5.16
N ILE A 85 -1.54 -24.95 -4.61
CA ILE A 85 -2.14 -26.15 -4.01
C ILE A 85 -3.41 -26.49 -4.78
N GLY A 86 -3.59 -27.77 -5.09
CA GLY A 86 -4.76 -28.26 -5.81
C GLY A 86 -4.92 -29.78 -5.71
N THR A 87 -5.81 -30.36 -6.51
CA THR A 87 -6.09 -31.80 -6.57
C THR A 87 -6.05 -32.30 -8.02
N GLY A 88 -5.97 -33.63 -8.20
CA GLY A 88 -6.13 -34.28 -9.52
C GLY A 88 -4.93 -34.18 -10.47
N ALA A 89 -3.83 -33.58 -10.03
CA ALA A 89 -2.58 -33.53 -10.78
C ALA A 89 -1.64 -34.69 -10.44
N ALA A 90 -0.82 -35.08 -11.40
CA ALA A 90 0.34 -35.95 -11.23
C ALA A 90 1.61 -35.10 -11.22
N SER A 91 2.65 -35.53 -10.49
CA SER A 91 3.93 -34.82 -10.44
C SER A 91 4.68 -34.71 -11.76
N THR A 92 4.20 -35.39 -12.81
CA THR A 92 4.69 -35.31 -14.19
C THR A 92 3.93 -34.30 -15.05
N ASP A 93 2.86 -33.68 -14.53
CA ASP A 93 2.10 -32.68 -15.28
C ASP A 93 2.95 -31.45 -15.58
N ALA A 94 2.74 -30.88 -16.77
CA ALA A 94 3.43 -29.67 -17.19
C ALA A 94 3.02 -28.48 -16.31
N VAL A 95 3.99 -27.64 -15.95
CA VAL A 95 3.75 -26.38 -15.26
C VAL A 95 4.20 -25.24 -16.16
N THR A 96 3.33 -24.27 -16.38
CA THR A 96 3.65 -23.07 -17.17
C THR A 96 3.53 -21.80 -16.34
N VAL A 97 4.37 -20.82 -16.66
CA VAL A 97 4.28 -19.44 -16.16
C VAL A 97 4.19 -18.53 -17.39
N ASP A 98 3.12 -17.75 -17.49
CA ASP A 98 2.84 -16.87 -18.64
C ASP A 98 3.02 -17.59 -19.99
N ASP A 99 2.39 -18.76 -20.11
CA ASP A 99 2.43 -19.66 -21.27
C ASP A 99 3.81 -20.27 -21.60
N VAL A 100 4.82 -20.06 -20.75
CA VAL A 100 6.16 -20.65 -20.88
C VAL A 100 6.28 -21.88 -19.99
N LEU A 101 6.68 -23.02 -20.55
CA LEU A 101 6.96 -24.24 -19.79
C LEU A 101 8.13 -24.04 -18.83
N VAL A 102 7.91 -24.28 -17.53
CA VAL A 102 8.93 -24.15 -16.49
C VAL A 102 9.17 -25.49 -15.80
N THR A 103 10.38 -25.67 -15.24
CA THR A 103 10.65 -26.76 -14.32
C THR A 103 10.36 -26.27 -12.90
N PRO A 104 9.38 -26.84 -12.17
CA PRO A 104 9.10 -26.44 -10.81
C PRO A 104 10.27 -26.75 -9.88
N GLU A 105 10.48 -25.91 -8.87
CA GLU A 105 11.44 -26.16 -7.78
C GLU A 105 11.04 -27.43 -7.00
N SER A 106 9.74 -27.58 -6.74
CA SER A 106 9.17 -28.78 -6.15
C SER A 106 7.78 -29.06 -6.71
N PHE A 107 7.47 -30.34 -6.91
CA PHE A 107 6.13 -30.83 -7.22
C PHE A 107 5.88 -32.10 -6.40
N THR A 108 5.10 -31.96 -5.33
CA THR A 108 4.71 -33.09 -4.47
C THR A 108 3.23 -33.39 -4.65
N VAL A 109 2.86 -34.66 -4.61
CA VAL A 109 1.47 -35.12 -4.53
C VAL A 109 1.37 -36.04 -3.33
N ASP A 110 0.46 -35.74 -2.41
CA ASP A 110 0.27 -36.56 -1.21
C ASP A 110 -0.66 -37.77 -1.46
N ALA A 111 -0.91 -38.54 -0.40
CA ALA A 111 -1.73 -39.75 -0.49
C ALA A 111 -3.21 -39.48 -0.80
N ASP A 112 -3.69 -38.26 -0.54
CA ASP A 112 -5.06 -37.83 -0.79
C ASP A 112 -5.20 -37.21 -2.19
N GLY A 113 -4.12 -37.19 -2.99
CA GLY A 113 -4.09 -36.62 -4.32
C GLY A 113 -4.03 -35.09 -4.33
N VAL A 114 -3.71 -34.47 -3.19
CA VAL A 114 -3.43 -33.03 -3.11
C VAL A 114 -2.02 -32.78 -3.60
N PHE A 115 -1.88 -31.89 -4.57
CA PHE A 115 -0.58 -31.47 -5.04
C PHE A 115 -0.15 -30.14 -4.43
N THR A 116 1.16 -29.95 -4.33
CA THR A 116 1.81 -28.67 -4.05
C THR A 116 2.92 -28.46 -5.07
N VAL A 117 2.86 -27.34 -5.78
CA VAL A 117 3.83 -26.92 -6.78
C VAL A 117 4.46 -25.61 -6.35
N ARG A 118 5.80 -25.53 -6.35
CA ARG A 118 6.56 -24.29 -6.20
C ARG A 118 7.32 -24.00 -7.48
N VAL A 119 7.21 -22.76 -7.96
CA VAL A 119 7.94 -22.27 -9.13
C VAL A 119 8.65 -20.96 -8.79
N THR A 120 9.86 -20.79 -9.30
CA THR A 120 10.58 -19.52 -9.24
C THR A 120 10.18 -18.64 -10.42
N ILE A 121 9.76 -17.41 -10.14
CA ILE A 121 9.38 -16.38 -11.11
C ILE A 121 10.20 -15.14 -10.77
N ALA A 122 11.29 -14.89 -11.50
CA ALA A 122 12.22 -13.81 -11.19
C ALA A 122 11.65 -12.41 -11.44
N ASP A 123 10.64 -12.31 -12.30
CA ASP A 123 10.01 -11.04 -12.63
C ASP A 123 9.01 -10.64 -11.53
N GLU A 124 8.97 -9.34 -11.24
CA GLU A 124 7.96 -8.74 -10.38
C GLU A 124 6.70 -8.46 -11.18
N GLY A 125 5.55 -8.79 -10.61
CA GLY A 125 4.27 -8.46 -11.21
C GLY A 125 3.26 -9.59 -11.09
N ALA A 126 2.17 -9.44 -11.85
CA ALA A 126 1.12 -10.44 -11.92
C ALA A 126 1.46 -11.47 -13.00
N HIS A 127 1.50 -12.74 -12.60
CA HIS A 127 1.79 -13.88 -13.45
C HIS A 127 0.63 -14.85 -13.48
N THR A 128 0.48 -15.55 -14.60
CA THR A 128 -0.46 -16.66 -14.74
C THR A 128 0.32 -17.96 -14.64
N VAL A 129 0.03 -18.77 -13.61
CA VAL A 129 0.68 -20.06 -13.43
C VAL A 129 -0.34 -21.16 -13.64
N CYS A 130 -0.03 -22.10 -14.53
CA CYS A 130 -0.90 -23.21 -14.86
C CYS A 130 -0.26 -24.55 -14.50
N VAL A 131 -1.08 -25.47 -13.99
CA VAL A 131 -0.73 -26.89 -13.84
C VAL A 131 -1.62 -27.66 -14.81
N ARG A 132 -1.00 -28.31 -15.80
CA ARG A 132 -1.68 -28.84 -16.98
C ARG A 132 -2.42 -27.71 -17.73
N ASP A 133 -3.75 -27.64 -17.64
CA ASP A 133 -4.60 -26.70 -18.37
C ASP A 133 -5.33 -25.73 -17.43
N VAL A 134 -5.09 -25.85 -16.12
CA VAL A 134 -5.81 -25.10 -15.08
C VAL A 134 -4.88 -24.03 -14.53
N CYS A 135 -5.33 -22.78 -14.62
CA CYS A 135 -4.50 -21.61 -14.35
C CYS A 135 -5.01 -20.81 -13.15
N SER A 136 -4.09 -20.15 -12.46
CA SER A 136 -4.39 -19.15 -11.44
C SER A 136 -3.46 -17.95 -11.56
N ARG A 137 -3.91 -16.79 -11.08
CA ARG A 137 -3.10 -15.57 -11.03
C ARG A 137 -2.38 -15.48 -9.69
N VAL A 138 -1.09 -15.18 -9.74
CA VAL A 138 -0.25 -14.88 -8.59
C VAL A 138 0.46 -13.56 -8.82
N TYR A 139 0.82 -12.86 -7.74
CA TYR A 139 1.67 -11.68 -7.82
C TYR A 139 3.00 -12.00 -7.15
N THR A 140 4.09 -12.03 -7.90
CA THR A 140 5.44 -12.25 -7.38
C THR A 140 6.22 -10.96 -7.33
N LEU A 141 7.28 -10.98 -6.55
CA LEU A 141 8.13 -9.84 -6.24
C LEU A 141 9.51 -10.12 -6.77
N ALA A 142 10.29 -9.08 -7.06
CA ALA A 142 11.68 -9.27 -7.45
C ALA A 142 12.44 -10.07 -6.35
N PRO A 143 13.42 -10.92 -6.69
CA PRO A 143 14.16 -11.72 -5.72
C PRO A 143 14.78 -10.89 -4.58
N ASP A 144 15.23 -9.68 -4.92
CA ASP A 144 15.85 -8.71 -4.03
C ASP A 144 14.87 -7.67 -3.45
N ALA A 145 13.56 -7.85 -3.67
CA ALA A 145 12.55 -7.00 -3.04
C ALA A 145 12.63 -7.12 -1.51
N GLU A 146 12.29 -6.05 -0.80
CA GLU A 146 12.23 -6.12 0.66
C GLU A 146 11.13 -7.09 1.12
N THR A 147 11.47 -7.97 2.05
CA THR A 147 10.51 -8.86 2.70
C THR A 147 9.58 -8.08 3.63
N SER A 148 8.40 -8.63 3.92
CA SER A 148 7.49 -8.00 4.89
C SER A 148 8.14 -7.78 6.25
N ALA A 149 8.97 -8.74 6.71
CA ALA A 149 9.68 -8.64 7.97
C ALA A 149 10.71 -7.50 8.00
N GLU A 150 11.42 -7.25 6.90
CA GLU A 150 12.34 -6.10 6.79
C GLU A 150 11.58 -4.77 6.81
N VAL A 151 10.43 -4.70 6.16
CA VAL A 151 9.58 -3.50 6.19
C VAL A 151 8.99 -3.26 7.58
N GLU A 152 8.46 -4.30 8.22
CA GLU A 152 7.96 -4.23 9.60
C GLU A 152 9.05 -3.82 10.59
N ALA A 153 10.30 -4.27 10.39
CA ALA A 153 11.43 -3.84 11.20
C ALA A 153 11.71 -2.34 11.06
N LYS A 154 11.62 -1.78 9.84
CA LYS A 154 11.74 -0.32 9.60
C LYS A 154 10.62 0.46 10.28
N ILE A 155 9.39 -0.03 10.25
CA ILE A 155 8.27 0.61 10.96
C ILE A 155 8.50 0.56 12.48
N ALA A 156 8.96 -0.57 13.00
CA ALA A 156 9.29 -0.73 14.41
C ALA A 156 10.43 0.21 14.85
N GLU A 157 11.41 0.47 13.98
CA GLU A 157 12.47 1.46 14.20
C GLU A 157 11.96 2.90 14.11
N ALA A 158 11.08 3.21 13.16
CA ALA A 158 10.51 4.54 12.96
C ALA A 158 9.62 5.00 14.12
N ARG A 159 8.86 4.09 14.74
CA ARG A 159 7.92 4.42 15.81
C ARG A 159 8.53 5.18 17.00
N PRO A 160 9.60 4.70 17.67
CA PRO A 160 10.24 5.46 18.75
C PRO A 160 10.88 6.78 18.28
N LEU A 161 11.33 6.87 17.02
CA LEU A 161 11.85 8.11 16.45
C LEU A 161 10.74 9.15 16.27
N ALA A 162 9.58 8.74 15.76
CA ALA A 162 8.39 9.59 15.68
C ALA A 162 7.92 10.02 17.08
N ALA A 163 7.89 9.11 18.06
CA ALA A 163 7.52 9.43 19.44
C ALA A 163 8.47 10.44 20.10
N ALA A 164 9.75 10.44 19.73
CA ALA A 164 10.72 11.44 20.21
C ALA A 164 10.44 12.85 19.66
N ILE A 165 9.77 12.95 18.52
CA ILE A 165 9.33 14.20 17.90
C ILE A 165 7.98 14.64 18.49
N PHE A 166 7.00 13.72 18.50
CA PHE A 166 5.66 13.91 19.05
C PHE A 166 5.17 12.62 19.72
N ASP A 167 5.06 12.65 21.05
CA ASP A 167 4.62 11.50 21.87
C ASP A 167 3.09 11.37 21.87
N GLY A 168 2.53 11.00 20.71
CA GLY A 168 1.10 10.86 20.50
C GLY A 168 0.47 9.78 21.38
N GLU A 169 1.16 8.66 21.62
CA GLU A 169 0.67 7.57 22.46
C GLU A 169 0.51 7.99 23.93
N ALA A 170 1.37 8.89 24.44
CA ALA A 170 1.20 9.45 25.77
C ALA A 170 0.07 10.50 25.84
N LEU A 171 -0.16 11.24 24.74
CA LEU A 171 -1.19 12.29 24.69
C LEU A 171 -2.60 11.72 24.45
N PHE A 172 -2.69 10.61 23.71
CA PHE A 172 -3.93 9.96 23.27
C PHE A 172 -3.87 8.45 23.58
N PRO A 173 -3.92 8.06 24.87
CA PRO A 173 -3.69 6.68 25.31
C PRO A 173 -4.74 5.66 24.86
N GLU A 174 -5.88 6.11 24.34
CA GLU A 174 -6.92 5.29 23.73
C GLU A 174 -6.62 4.91 22.27
N TRP A 175 -5.65 5.57 21.63
CA TRP A 175 -5.24 5.28 20.27
C TRP A 175 -4.14 4.22 20.23
N SER A 176 -4.15 3.42 19.17
CA SER A 176 -3.13 2.40 18.92
C SER A 176 -2.56 2.48 17.51
N ILE A 177 -1.32 2.02 17.33
CA ILE A 177 -0.69 1.86 16.02
C ILE A 177 -0.59 0.37 15.70
N GLU A 178 -1.14 -0.02 14.56
CA GLU A 178 -1.05 -1.35 13.99
C GLU A 178 -0.27 -1.33 12.67
N VAL A 179 0.36 -2.46 12.33
CA VAL A 179 1.01 -2.66 11.02
C VAL A 179 0.17 -3.59 10.19
N ALA A 180 -0.20 -3.15 9.00
CA ALA A 180 -0.90 -3.97 8.03
C ALA A 180 0.02 -4.30 6.84
N GLY A 181 -0.40 -5.29 6.05
CA GLY A 181 0.24 -5.63 4.78
C GLY A 181 0.32 -4.42 3.84
N PRO A 182 1.11 -4.51 2.76
CA PRO A 182 1.25 -3.43 1.80
C PRO A 182 -0.12 -3.04 1.23
N PHE A 183 -0.35 -1.73 1.12
CA PHE A 183 -1.56 -1.18 0.52
C PHE A 183 -1.14 -0.17 -0.54
N SER A 184 -1.58 -0.39 -1.78
CA SER A 184 -1.10 0.37 -2.93
C SER A 184 -1.37 1.87 -2.74
N GLY A 185 -0.31 2.63 -2.50
CA GLY A 185 -0.29 4.08 -2.62
C GLY A 185 -0.43 4.88 -1.32
N THR A 186 -1.07 4.36 -0.27
CA THR A 186 -1.19 5.11 1.00
C THR A 186 -0.14 4.67 2.01
N GLY A 187 0.47 5.62 2.73
CA GLY A 187 1.49 5.33 3.74
C GLY A 187 0.89 4.77 5.05
N GLY A 188 -0.28 5.28 5.43
CA GLY A 188 -1.05 4.86 6.58
C GLY A 188 -2.52 5.25 6.44
N SER A 189 -3.30 4.99 7.48
CA SER A 189 -4.66 5.45 7.62
C SER A 189 -5.02 5.61 9.09
N THR A 190 -5.88 6.58 9.39
CA THR A 190 -6.40 6.84 10.74
C THR A 190 -7.89 6.56 10.78
N ASP A 191 -8.30 5.59 11.61
CA ASP A 191 -9.70 5.25 11.87
C ASP A 191 -10.14 5.80 13.24
N VAL A 192 -11.03 6.79 13.19
CA VAL A 192 -11.53 7.52 14.37
C VAL A 192 -12.50 6.68 15.20
N ASP A 193 -13.25 5.76 14.58
CA ASP A 193 -14.24 4.94 15.27
C ASP A 193 -13.57 3.84 16.09
N SER A 194 -12.54 3.20 15.51
CA SER A 194 -11.76 2.16 16.19
C SER A 194 -10.55 2.70 16.97
N LYS A 195 -10.27 4.01 16.89
CA LYS A 195 -9.09 4.66 17.50
C LYS A 195 -7.78 3.97 17.10
N THR A 196 -7.65 3.65 15.82
CA THR A 196 -6.52 2.89 15.27
C THR A 196 -5.84 3.66 14.15
N ILE A 197 -4.53 3.81 14.27
CA ILE A 197 -3.62 4.19 13.19
C ILE A 197 -3.10 2.90 12.57
N THR A 198 -3.32 2.70 11.28
CA THR A 198 -2.70 1.62 10.51
C THR A 198 -1.53 2.18 9.71
N VAL A 199 -0.33 1.60 9.86
CA VAL A 199 0.82 1.88 9.01
C VAL A 199 0.99 0.74 8.02
N TYR A 200 0.98 1.03 6.73
CA TYR A 200 1.08 0.00 5.69
C TYR A 200 2.55 -0.35 5.42
N ALA A 201 2.86 -1.65 5.41
CA ALA A 201 4.18 -2.19 5.13
C ALA A 201 4.57 -2.11 3.63
N ASN A 202 4.53 -0.90 3.08
CA ASN A 202 4.94 -0.59 1.71
C ASN A 202 6.47 -0.62 1.54
N ARG A 203 6.95 -1.46 0.64
CA ARG A 203 8.38 -1.61 0.34
C ARG A 203 8.99 -0.35 -0.30
N GLY A 204 10.32 -0.32 -0.29
CA GLY A 204 11.12 0.75 -0.88
C GLY A 204 11.15 2.01 -0.02
N ARG A 205 10.36 2.07 1.06
CA ARG A 205 10.31 3.21 1.96
C ARG A 205 11.45 3.20 2.97
N THR A 206 12.02 4.36 3.24
CA THR A 206 13.05 4.52 4.27
C THR A 206 12.43 4.61 5.68
N VAL A 207 13.25 4.47 6.73
CA VAL A 207 12.82 4.69 8.11
C VAL A 207 12.30 6.12 8.31
N ASP A 208 12.96 7.13 7.74
CA ASP A 208 12.53 8.54 7.84
C ASP A 208 11.18 8.77 7.18
N GLU A 209 10.90 8.12 6.05
CA GLU A 209 9.58 8.18 5.41
C GLU A 209 8.49 7.55 6.29
N TYR A 210 8.82 6.48 7.03
CA TYR A 210 7.91 5.91 8.03
C TYR A 210 7.72 6.81 9.25
N VAL A 211 8.75 7.53 9.70
CA VAL A 211 8.62 8.56 10.73
C VAL A 211 7.62 9.63 10.28
N VAL A 212 7.79 10.16 9.07
CA VAL A 212 6.88 11.14 8.47
C VAL A 212 5.46 10.59 8.37
N THR A 213 5.27 9.34 7.94
CA THR A 213 3.93 8.71 7.92
C THR A 213 3.31 8.60 9.30
N ILE A 214 4.05 8.12 10.30
CA ILE A 214 3.50 7.98 11.66
C ILE A 214 3.10 9.35 12.21
N LEU A 215 3.92 10.39 11.99
CA LEU A 215 3.57 11.76 12.36
C LEU A 215 2.34 12.25 11.58
N HIS A 216 2.25 11.99 10.27
CA HIS A 216 1.08 12.35 9.47
C HIS A 216 -0.22 11.77 10.04
N GLU A 217 -0.22 10.49 10.38
CA GLU A 217 -1.38 9.84 10.99
C GLU A 217 -1.70 10.40 12.38
N TRP A 218 -0.70 10.74 13.20
CA TRP A 218 -0.93 11.48 14.44
C TRP A 218 -1.55 12.86 14.19
N GLY A 219 -1.25 13.51 13.06
CA GLY A 219 -1.91 14.75 12.65
C GLY A 219 -3.43 14.57 12.46
N HIS A 220 -3.84 13.45 11.86
CA HIS A 220 -5.26 13.08 11.76
C HIS A 220 -5.90 12.78 13.10
N VAL A 221 -5.15 12.18 14.05
CA VAL A 221 -5.64 12.00 15.42
C VAL A 221 -5.86 13.35 16.10
N VAL A 222 -4.93 14.29 15.97
CA VAL A 222 -5.07 15.64 16.52
C VAL A 222 -6.29 16.36 15.92
N ASP A 223 -6.51 16.27 14.60
CA ASP A 223 -7.73 16.77 13.96
C ASP A 223 -8.99 16.16 14.59
N ALA A 224 -9.03 14.84 14.76
CA ALA A 224 -10.19 14.14 15.29
C ALA A 224 -10.49 14.47 16.77
N GLU A 225 -9.45 14.61 17.59
CA GLU A 225 -9.58 14.77 19.04
C GLU A 225 -9.64 16.23 19.51
N ARG A 226 -9.05 17.16 18.75
CA ARG A 226 -8.88 18.55 19.19
C ARG A 226 -9.61 19.56 18.34
N MET A 227 -9.87 19.29 17.06
CA MET A 227 -10.48 20.28 16.20
C MET A 227 -12.00 20.21 16.16
N THR A 228 -12.62 21.35 16.44
CA THR A 228 -14.03 21.64 16.16
C THR A 228 -14.22 22.05 14.70
N ALA A 229 -15.48 22.12 14.25
CA ALA A 229 -15.81 22.59 12.91
C ALA A 229 -15.38 24.06 12.68
N ASP A 230 -15.53 24.92 13.70
CA ASP A 230 -15.15 26.34 13.60
C ASP A 230 -13.63 26.51 13.50
N GLU A 231 -12.85 25.67 14.17
CA GLU A 231 -11.39 25.67 14.10
C GLU A 231 -10.88 25.16 12.75
N ARG A 232 -11.56 24.18 12.14
CA ARG A 232 -11.28 23.74 10.77
C ARG A 232 -11.55 24.87 9.76
N VAL A 233 -12.62 25.64 9.96
CA VAL A 233 -12.90 26.84 9.16
C VAL A 233 -11.80 27.89 9.35
N ALA A 234 -11.42 28.18 10.60
CA ALA A 234 -10.34 29.14 10.88
C ALA A 234 -8.99 28.70 10.29
N TYR A 235 -8.72 27.40 10.26
CA TYR A 235 -7.56 26.84 9.57
C TYR A 235 -7.63 27.11 8.06
N LEU A 236 -8.75 26.81 7.40
CA LEU A 236 -8.93 27.07 5.96
C LEU A 236 -8.73 28.56 5.62
N GLU A 237 -9.32 29.46 6.40
CA GLU A 237 -9.14 30.91 6.24
C GLU A 237 -7.66 31.31 6.34
N ALA A 238 -6.93 30.75 7.30
CA ALA A 238 -5.50 31.00 7.48
C ALA A 238 -4.64 30.43 6.34
N ARG A 239 -5.06 29.30 5.75
CA ARG A 239 -4.43 28.72 4.55
C ARG A 239 -4.74 29.50 3.26
N GLY A 240 -5.69 30.42 3.29
CA GLY A 240 -6.20 31.13 2.12
C GLY A 240 -7.15 30.29 1.26
N VAL A 241 -7.72 29.23 1.83
CA VAL A 241 -8.64 28.29 1.17
C VAL A 241 -10.08 28.70 1.47
N ASP A 242 -11.00 28.49 0.53
CA ASP A 242 -12.42 28.78 0.73
C ASP A 242 -12.94 28.00 1.97
N PRO A 243 -13.48 28.67 3.00
CA PRO A 243 -14.06 28.02 4.17
C PRO A 243 -15.20 27.04 3.87
N ALA A 244 -15.83 27.15 2.71
CA ALA A 244 -16.85 26.20 2.24
C ALA A 244 -16.27 24.90 1.67
N THR A 245 -14.94 24.80 1.51
CA THR A 245 -14.27 23.59 1.05
C THR A 245 -14.53 22.45 2.04
N PRO A 246 -15.06 21.29 1.60
CA PRO A 246 -15.28 20.16 2.48
C PRO A 246 -13.97 19.71 3.14
N TRP A 247 -13.96 19.56 4.47
CA TRP A 247 -12.79 19.12 5.23
C TRP A 247 -12.23 17.77 4.76
N ARG A 248 -13.16 16.86 4.41
CA ARG A 248 -12.92 15.55 3.80
C ARG A 248 -13.88 15.37 2.63
N SER A 249 -13.39 14.84 1.52
CA SER A 249 -14.22 14.52 0.36
C SER A 249 -15.00 13.22 0.58
N PRO A 250 -16.31 13.17 0.28
CA PRO A 250 -17.07 11.93 0.34
C PRO A 250 -16.63 10.99 -0.79
N GLY A 251 -16.15 9.79 -0.43
CA GLY A 251 -15.82 8.72 -1.38
C GLY A 251 -14.35 8.67 -1.79
N THR A 252 -13.57 7.93 -1.00
CA THR A 252 -12.20 7.41 -1.24
C THR A 252 -11.06 8.42 -1.39
N HIS A 253 -10.03 8.25 -0.54
CA HIS A 253 -8.72 8.88 -0.63
C HIS A 253 -7.99 8.38 -1.88
N ARG A 254 -8.29 8.95 -3.05
CA ARG A 254 -7.48 8.69 -4.23
C ARG A 254 -6.23 9.56 -4.16
N LEU A 255 -5.07 8.97 -4.49
CA LEU A 255 -3.80 9.69 -4.49
C LEU A 255 -3.79 10.89 -5.45
N ASP A 256 -4.53 10.81 -6.54
CA ASP A 256 -4.65 11.90 -7.54
C ASP A 256 -5.42 13.12 -7.02
N THR A 257 -6.20 12.98 -5.94
CA THR A 257 -6.95 14.06 -5.28
C THR A 257 -6.46 14.33 -3.86
N TRP A 258 -5.26 13.85 -3.49
CA TRP A 258 -4.68 14.06 -2.15
C TRP A 258 -4.50 15.55 -1.84
N GLY A 259 -4.02 16.31 -2.83
CA GLY A 259 -3.80 17.76 -2.73
C GLY A 259 -5.08 18.61 -2.75
N ASP A 260 -6.26 17.99 -2.70
CA ASP A 260 -7.56 18.68 -2.68
C ASP A 260 -8.27 18.53 -1.32
N GLN A 261 -7.66 17.84 -0.35
CA GLN A 261 -8.28 17.52 0.94
C GLN A 261 -7.68 18.33 2.10
N PRO A 262 -8.42 19.27 2.69
CA PRO A 262 -7.94 20.08 3.82
C PRO A 262 -7.43 19.29 5.02
N SER A 263 -8.06 18.15 5.34
CA SER A 263 -7.59 17.26 6.40
C SER A 263 -6.18 16.70 6.15
N GLU A 264 -5.83 16.37 4.90
CA GLU A 264 -4.49 15.90 4.56
C GLU A 264 -3.45 17.02 4.64
N ASP A 265 -3.80 18.24 4.20
CA ASP A 265 -2.93 19.42 4.34
C ASP A 265 -2.72 19.79 5.81
N PHE A 266 -3.75 19.67 6.66
CA PHE A 266 -3.61 19.86 8.10
C PHE A 266 -2.62 18.87 8.73
N ALA A 267 -2.76 17.57 8.42
CA ALA A 267 -1.83 16.54 8.89
C ALA A 267 -0.38 16.83 8.43
N GLU A 268 -0.19 17.18 7.16
CA GLU A 268 1.12 17.55 6.60
C GLU A 268 1.73 18.81 7.27
N VAL A 269 0.91 19.82 7.57
CA VAL A 269 1.33 21.03 8.30
C VAL A 269 1.76 20.69 9.72
N LEU A 270 1.11 19.75 10.40
CA LEU A 270 1.56 19.27 11.71
C LEU A 270 2.91 18.54 11.63
N VAL A 271 3.14 17.71 10.60
CA VAL A 271 4.46 17.10 10.39
C VAL A 271 5.52 18.18 10.18
N ALA A 272 5.25 19.18 9.35
CA ALA A 272 6.16 20.31 9.12
C ALA A 272 6.45 21.09 10.41
N LEU A 273 5.42 21.35 11.22
CA LEU A 273 5.55 21.99 12.52
C LEU A 273 6.43 21.18 13.49
N TRP A 274 6.17 19.88 13.62
CA TRP A 274 6.89 19.03 14.58
C TRP A 274 8.34 18.76 14.17
N THR A 275 8.62 18.77 12.87
CA THR A 275 9.96 18.56 12.31
C THR A 275 10.72 19.85 12.03
N ALA A 276 10.16 21.02 12.34
CA ALA A 276 10.75 22.32 11.98
C ALA A 276 12.19 22.54 12.49
N ASP A 277 12.57 21.89 13.60
CA ASP A 277 13.89 21.98 14.22
C ASP A 277 14.78 20.75 14.01
N THR A 278 14.36 19.78 13.21
CA THR A 278 15.20 18.61 12.89
C THR A 278 16.28 18.99 11.87
N GLU A 279 17.27 18.11 11.67
CA GLU A 279 18.28 18.31 10.62
C GLU A 279 17.67 18.30 9.22
N THR A 280 16.52 17.66 9.06
CA THR A 280 15.79 17.52 7.81
C THR A 280 14.31 17.88 8.03
N PRO A 281 13.96 19.17 8.04
CA PRO A 281 12.56 19.59 8.21
C PRO A 281 11.69 19.04 7.09
N HIS A 282 10.48 18.58 7.44
CA HIS A 282 9.52 18.11 6.45
C HIS A 282 8.98 19.28 5.62
N ILE A 283 8.96 19.10 4.31
CA ILE A 283 8.31 20.02 3.38
C ILE A 283 6.91 19.46 3.11
N PRO A 284 5.84 20.11 3.60
CA PRO A 284 4.51 19.55 3.55
C PRO A 284 4.01 19.45 2.10
N ARG A 285 3.27 18.39 1.82
CA ARG A 285 2.47 18.28 0.60
C ARG A 285 1.18 19.08 0.80
N THR A 286 1.22 20.35 0.39
CA THR A 286 0.11 21.28 0.64
C THR A 286 -0.99 21.17 -0.39
N LEU A 287 -2.17 21.71 -0.05
CA LEU A 287 -3.22 21.97 -1.04
C LEU A 287 -2.69 22.82 -2.19
N VAL A 288 -3.16 22.55 -3.41
CA VAL A 288 -2.73 23.26 -4.63
C VAL A 288 -2.91 24.78 -4.52
N ASP A 289 -3.99 25.21 -3.85
CA ASP A 289 -4.36 26.62 -3.71
C ASP A 289 -3.93 27.25 -2.37
N ALA A 290 -3.30 26.50 -1.48
CA ALA A 290 -2.91 27.02 -0.18
C ALA A 290 -1.55 27.73 -0.23
N GLY A 291 -1.40 28.78 0.59
CA GLY A 291 -0.09 29.42 0.79
C GLY A 291 0.95 28.43 1.32
N ALA A 292 2.25 28.75 1.22
CA ALA A 292 3.23 27.99 1.99
C ALA A 292 2.98 28.20 3.49
N PRO A 293 3.10 27.16 4.35
CA PRO A 293 3.00 27.35 5.78
C PRO A 293 4.15 28.25 6.26
N ASP A 294 3.80 29.25 7.06
CA ASP A 294 4.75 30.18 7.67
C ASP A 294 4.67 30.12 9.20
N GLN A 295 5.50 30.91 9.88
CA GLN A 295 5.53 30.93 11.34
C GLN A 295 4.18 31.39 11.95
N ALA A 296 3.45 32.29 11.29
CA ALA A 296 2.16 32.76 11.80
C ALA A 296 1.12 31.64 11.77
N LEU A 297 1.08 30.86 10.69
CA LEU A 297 0.26 29.66 10.61
C LEU A 297 0.66 28.63 11.68
N PHE A 298 1.95 28.40 11.88
CA PHE A 298 2.43 27.48 12.91
C PHE A 298 2.03 27.90 14.33
N ASP A 299 2.11 29.20 14.63
CA ASP A 299 1.66 29.74 15.92
C ASP A 299 0.14 29.54 16.10
N GLN A 300 -0.65 29.76 15.03
CA GLN A 300 -2.09 29.53 15.04
C GLN A 300 -2.44 28.05 15.21
N VAL A 301 -1.84 27.15 14.41
CA VAL A 301 -2.05 25.69 14.53
C VAL A 301 -1.65 25.20 15.91
N THR A 302 -0.54 25.70 16.46
CA THR A 302 -0.13 25.38 17.84
C THR A 302 -1.21 25.78 18.84
N ALA A 303 -1.76 27.00 18.73
CA ALA A 303 -2.83 27.44 19.62
C ALA A 303 -4.07 26.55 19.50
N LEU A 304 -4.46 26.16 18.27
CA LEU A 304 -5.61 25.28 18.01
C LEU A 304 -5.48 23.88 18.63
N VAL A 305 -4.26 23.35 18.76
CA VAL A 305 -4.05 21.95 19.19
C VAL A 305 -3.62 21.80 20.66
N THR A 306 -3.29 22.91 21.34
CA THR A 306 -2.79 22.87 22.73
C THR A 306 -3.81 23.20 23.82
N ASP A 307 -4.94 23.82 23.46
CA ASP A 307 -6.04 24.14 24.37
C ASP A 307 -6.99 22.93 24.58
#